data_AF-Q6AGU8-F1
#
_entry.id   AF-Q6AGU8-F1
#
_cell.length_a   1.000
_cell.length_b   1.000
_cell.length_c   1.000
_cell.angle_alpha   90.00
_cell.angle_beta   90.00
_cell.angle_gamma   90.00
#
_symmetry.space_group_name_H-M   'P 1'
#
loop_
_entity.id
_entity.type
_entity.pdbx_description
1 polymer ?
#
loop_
_entity_poly.entity_id
_entity_poly.type
_entity_poly.pdbx_seq_one_letter_code
_entity_poly.pdbx_strand_id
1 'polypeptide(L)'
;MPQLTTKYGDIAATVSADWFDQERSLERVPGVFRADLAPVVAADAVTKTVRYAAGGLFTENLTSTLGNLSLAAAKYALQPGRNTITHNAIRDNAGWARIPTGAKTCAFCLVMASRGFVYGSASTAGQHDKYHGDCDCVAVPG
;
A
#
# COMPACT_ATOMS: atom_id res chain seq x y z
N MET A 1 -0.77 13.67 12.43
CA MET A 1 -0.76 12.70 11.30
C MET A 1 0.21 11.54 11.49
N PRO A 2 1.49 11.75 11.89
CA PRO A 2 2.45 10.64 12.01
C PRO A 2 1.96 9.47 12.88
N GLN A 3 1.45 9.75 14.09
CA GLN A 3 0.90 8.72 14.98
C GLN A 3 -0.28 7.96 14.36
N LEU A 4 -1.14 8.65 13.61
CA LEU A 4 -2.30 8.06 12.93
C LEU A 4 -1.84 7.07 11.87
N THR A 5 -0.94 7.50 10.98
CA THR A 5 -0.44 6.68 9.88
C THR A 5 0.43 5.53 10.36
N THR A 6 1.16 5.70 11.48
CA THR A 6 1.86 4.60 12.15
C THR A 6 0.86 3.58 12.68
N LYS A 7 -0.11 3.99 13.51
CA LYS A 7 -1.07 3.06 14.12
C LYS A 7 -1.85 2.25 13.08
N TYR A 8 -2.42 2.91 12.07
CA TYR A 8 -3.18 2.22 11.04
C TYR A 8 -2.29 1.47 10.05
N GLY A 9 -1.07 1.96 9.82
CA GLY A 9 -0.06 1.27 9.04
C GLY A 9 0.37 -0.06 9.66
N ASP A 10 0.64 -0.08 10.97
CA ASP A 10 0.98 -1.31 11.72
C ASP A 10 -0.15 -2.33 11.65
N ILE A 11 -1.41 -1.88 11.82
CA ILE A 11 -2.58 -2.74 11.68
C ILE A 11 -2.67 -3.30 10.26
N ALA A 12 -2.51 -2.46 9.23
CA ALA A 12 -2.57 -2.89 7.84
C ALA A 12 -1.47 -3.91 7.52
N ALA A 13 -0.24 -3.70 7.99
CA ALA A 13 0.85 -4.65 7.84
C ALA A 13 0.54 -5.99 8.52
N THR A 14 0.05 -5.95 9.76
CA THR A 14 -0.29 -7.16 10.54
C THR A 14 -1.35 -8.00 9.83
N VAL A 15 -2.46 -7.37 9.45
CA VAL A 15 -3.56 -8.07 8.74
C VAL A 15 -3.08 -8.63 7.41
N SER A 16 -2.24 -7.91 6.68
CA SER A 16 -1.68 -8.41 5.41
C SER A 16 -0.73 -9.60 5.60
N ALA A 17 0.06 -9.64 6.67
CA ALA A 17 0.93 -10.78 6.95
C ALA A 17 0.13 -12.02 7.35
N ASP A 18 -0.85 -11.86 8.25
CA ASP A 18 -1.74 -12.95 8.65
C ASP A 18 -2.49 -13.51 7.43
N TRP A 19 -2.96 -12.63 6.56
CA TRP A 19 -3.62 -13.03 5.32
C TRP A 19 -2.68 -13.76 4.36
N PHE A 20 -1.44 -13.28 4.19
CA PHE A 20 -0.45 -13.97 3.34
C PHE A 20 -0.18 -15.41 3.83
N ASP A 21 0.04 -15.58 5.13
CA ASP A 21 0.23 -16.90 5.74
C ASP A 21 -1.00 -17.80 5.55
N GLN A 22 -2.20 -17.22 5.63
CA GLN A 22 -3.46 -17.93 5.37
C GLN A 22 -3.57 -18.38 3.91
N GLU A 23 -3.35 -17.50 2.93
CA GLU A 23 -3.42 -17.85 1.50
C GLU A 23 -2.41 -18.94 1.15
N ARG A 24 -1.15 -18.79 1.61
CA ARG A 24 -0.11 -19.81 1.42
C ARG A 24 -0.52 -21.18 1.99
N SER A 25 -1.17 -21.18 3.15
CA SER A 25 -1.71 -22.41 3.77
C SER A 25 -2.87 -23.00 2.96
N LEU A 26 -3.78 -22.16 2.43
CA LEU A 26 -4.92 -22.60 1.61
C LEU A 26 -4.45 -23.23 0.29
N GLU A 27 -3.41 -22.67 -0.31
CA GLU A 27 -2.77 -23.18 -1.53
C GLU A 27 -1.87 -24.41 -1.27
N ARG A 28 -1.66 -24.78 0.01
CA ARG A 28 -0.83 -25.92 0.44
C ARG A 28 0.61 -25.82 -0.09
N VAL A 29 1.16 -24.60 -0.13
CA VAL A 29 2.54 -24.39 -0.55
C VAL A 29 3.48 -25.11 0.44
N PRO A 30 4.37 -26.00 -0.03
CA PRO A 30 5.23 -26.77 0.85
C PRO A 30 6.28 -25.89 1.56
N GLY A 31 6.84 -26.41 2.65
CA GLY A 31 7.89 -25.75 3.42
C GLY A 31 7.37 -24.80 4.50
N VAL A 32 8.29 -24.40 5.38
CA VAL A 32 8.01 -23.50 6.50
C VAL A 32 8.19 -22.06 6.05
N PHE A 33 7.15 -21.25 6.19
CA PHE A 33 7.16 -19.81 5.91
C PHE A 33 6.31 -19.09 6.95
N ARG A 34 6.70 -17.87 7.28
CA ARG A 34 5.92 -16.96 8.12
C ARG A 34 6.13 -15.53 7.67
N ALA A 35 5.08 -14.84 7.25
CA ALA A 35 5.14 -13.51 6.69
C ALA A 35 5.78 -12.47 7.64
N ASP A 36 6.69 -11.66 7.11
CA ASP A 36 7.27 -10.52 7.83
C ASP A 36 6.40 -9.27 7.65
N LEU A 37 6.38 -8.39 8.65
CA LEU A 37 5.72 -7.09 8.55
C LEU A 37 6.62 -6.11 7.79
N ALA A 38 6.07 -5.45 6.76
CA ALA A 38 6.75 -4.31 6.17
C ALA A 38 6.73 -3.11 7.14
N PRO A 39 7.80 -2.29 7.16
CA PRO A 39 7.84 -1.13 8.04
C PRO A 39 6.77 -0.10 7.68
N VAL A 40 6.28 0.60 8.70
CA VAL A 40 5.43 1.79 8.52
C VAL A 40 6.16 2.90 7.77
N VAL A 41 5.39 3.82 7.21
CA VAL A 41 5.95 5.01 6.56
C VAL A 41 6.69 5.86 7.60
N ALA A 42 7.95 6.18 7.31
CA ALA A 42 8.80 6.96 8.20
C ALA A 42 8.16 8.30 8.58
N ALA A 43 8.24 8.65 9.87
CA ALA A 43 7.58 9.83 10.41
C ALA A 43 8.07 11.14 9.76
N ASP A 44 9.32 11.19 9.31
CA ASP A 44 9.89 12.34 8.61
C ASP A 44 9.22 12.55 7.24
N ALA A 45 8.98 11.45 6.49
CA ALA A 45 8.28 11.49 5.21
C ALA A 45 6.84 11.96 5.39
N VAL A 46 6.13 11.45 6.41
CA VAL A 46 4.79 11.90 6.76
C VAL A 46 4.79 13.38 7.13
N THR A 47 5.75 13.82 7.95
CA THR A 47 5.88 15.22 8.39
C THR A 47 6.18 16.17 7.23
N LYS A 48 7.05 15.78 6.29
CA LYS A 48 7.33 16.54 5.07
C LYS A 48 6.05 16.75 4.24
N THR A 49 5.24 15.71 4.05
CA THR A 49 3.96 15.82 3.35
C THR A 49 2.96 16.72 4.08
N VAL A 50 2.88 16.63 5.42
CA VAL A 50 2.03 17.54 6.22
C VAL A 50 2.46 18.98 6.06
N ARG A 51 3.77 19.26 6.17
CA ARG A 51 4.30 20.63 6.02
C ARG A 51 4.03 21.19 4.63
N TYR A 52 4.22 20.38 3.59
CA TYR A 52 3.90 20.76 2.23
C TYR A 52 2.41 21.13 2.09
N ALA A 53 1.50 20.27 2.56
CA ALA A 53 0.07 20.54 2.47
C ALA A 53 -0.37 21.75 3.32
N ALA A 54 0.26 21.96 4.48
CA ALA A 54 0.00 23.10 5.36
C ALA A 54 0.39 24.45 4.71
N GLY A 55 1.30 24.47 3.74
CA GLY A 55 1.61 25.67 2.96
C GLY A 55 0.38 26.28 2.26
N GLY A 56 -0.61 25.45 1.91
CA GLY A 56 -1.86 25.91 1.32
C GLY A 56 -2.76 26.71 2.26
N LEU A 57 -2.58 26.60 3.59
CA LEU A 57 -3.40 27.31 4.59
C LEU A 57 -3.26 28.83 4.50
N PHE A 58 -2.13 29.31 3.98
CA PHE A 58 -1.79 30.73 3.89
C PHE A 58 -1.93 31.28 2.46
N THR A 59 -2.69 30.58 1.61
CA THR A 59 -2.92 30.93 0.22
C THR A 59 -4.41 30.90 -0.09
N GLU A 60 -4.79 31.33 -1.30
CA GLU A 60 -6.18 31.26 -1.79
C GLU A 60 -6.69 29.81 -1.96
N ASN A 61 -5.79 28.81 -1.86
CA ASN A 61 -6.08 27.38 -2.06
C ASN A 61 -6.38 26.63 -0.75
N LEU A 62 -7.03 27.26 0.24
CA LEU A 62 -7.30 26.65 1.56
C LEU A 62 -7.99 25.27 1.48
N THR A 63 -8.93 25.09 0.55
CA THR A 63 -9.65 23.83 0.33
C THR A 63 -8.75 22.69 -0.14
N SER A 64 -7.63 23.00 -0.81
CA SER A 64 -6.67 22.01 -1.28
C SER A 64 -5.86 21.36 -0.14
N THR A 65 -5.65 22.08 0.97
CA THR A 65 -4.90 21.56 2.12
C THR A 65 -5.57 20.33 2.72
N LEU A 66 -6.87 20.42 3.01
CA LEU A 66 -7.61 19.29 3.59
C LEU A 66 -7.63 18.08 2.65
N GLY A 67 -7.84 18.32 1.35
CA GLY A 67 -7.80 17.27 0.34
C GLY A 67 -6.44 16.55 0.31
N ASN A 68 -5.34 17.30 0.25
CA ASN A 68 -3.99 16.76 0.22
C ASN A 68 -3.63 15.98 1.49
N LEU A 69 -4.02 16.48 2.67
CA LEU A 69 -3.82 15.77 3.94
C LEU A 69 -4.64 14.49 3.99
N SER A 70 -5.87 14.50 3.49
CA SER A 70 -6.75 13.32 3.47
C SER A 70 -6.18 12.24 2.54
N LEU A 71 -5.72 12.62 1.35
CA LEU A 71 -5.04 11.71 0.41
C LEU A 71 -3.77 11.12 1.03
N ALA A 72 -2.95 11.94 1.69
CA ALA A 72 -1.73 11.47 2.33
C ALA A 72 -2.02 10.50 3.48
N ALA A 73 -2.99 10.82 4.33
CA ALA A 73 -3.39 9.97 5.45
C ALA A 73 -3.88 8.60 4.97
N ALA A 74 -4.80 8.57 4.00
CA ALA A 74 -5.31 7.32 3.43
C ALA A 74 -4.20 6.49 2.77
N LYS A 75 -3.33 7.13 1.98
CA LYS A 75 -2.17 6.49 1.37
C LYS A 75 -1.27 5.83 2.41
N TYR A 76 -0.83 6.59 3.41
CA TYR A 76 0.15 6.12 4.38
C TYR A 76 -0.41 5.14 5.40
N ALA A 77 -1.72 5.16 5.66
CA ALA A 77 -2.38 4.13 6.46
C ALA A 77 -2.40 2.76 5.75
N LEU A 78 -2.57 2.73 4.42
CA LEU A 78 -2.71 1.48 3.66
C LEU A 78 -1.37 0.97 3.07
N GLN A 79 -0.39 1.84 2.89
CA GLN A 79 0.87 1.51 2.22
C GLN A 79 1.64 0.35 2.90
N PRO A 80 1.71 0.25 4.25
CA PRO A 80 2.44 -0.85 4.88
C PRO A 80 1.83 -2.22 4.62
N GLY A 81 0.49 -2.34 4.56
CA GLY A 81 -0.18 -3.58 4.18
C GLY A 81 0.16 -4.02 2.76
N ARG A 82 0.07 -3.09 1.80
CA ARG A 82 0.47 -3.34 0.40
C ARG A 82 1.94 -3.77 0.32
N ASN A 83 2.83 -3.09 1.03
CA ASN A 83 4.25 -3.44 1.06
C ASN A 83 4.48 -4.83 1.66
N THR A 84 3.73 -5.18 2.70
CA THR A 84 3.81 -6.48 3.38
C THR A 84 3.52 -7.62 2.41
N ILE A 85 2.42 -7.54 1.64
CA ILE A 85 2.14 -8.56 0.61
C ILE A 85 3.26 -8.63 -0.43
N THR A 86 3.67 -7.49 -0.99
CA THR A 86 4.70 -7.50 -2.05
C THR A 86 6.06 -8.00 -1.56
N HIS A 87 6.43 -7.68 -0.32
CA HIS A 87 7.69 -8.11 0.28
C HIS A 87 7.70 -9.63 0.49
N ASN A 88 6.62 -10.17 1.04
CA ASN A 88 6.52 -11.60 1.30
C ASN A 88 6.37 -12.41 0.02
N ALA A 89 5.63 -11.92 -0.98
CA ALA A 89 5.55 -12.57 -2.29
C ALA A 89 6.94 -12.71 -2.93
N ILE A 90 7.75 -11.65 -2.90
CA ILE A 90 9.14 -11.70 -3.40
C ILE A 90 9.97 -12.72 -2.60
N ARG A 91 9.81 -12.75 -1.28
CA ARG A 91 10.59 -13.65 -0.41
C ARG A 91 10.19 -15.12 -0.56
N ASP A 92 8.91 -15.40 -0.80
CA ASP A 92 8.38 -16.75 -1.07
C ASP A 92 8.54 -17.15 -2.55
N ASN A 93 9.11 -16.26 -3.38
CA ASN A 93 9.19 -16.43 -4.83
C ASN A 93 7.82 -16.70 -5.49
N ALA A 94 6.78 -16.10 -4.92
CA ALA A 94 5.39 -16.17 -5.36
C ALA A 94 5.05 -14.99 -6.28
N GLY A 95 4.03 -15.18 -7.13
CA GLY A 95 3.44 -14.10 -7.90
C GLY A 95 2.61 -13.19 -7.01
N TRP A 96 2.37 -11.97 -7.45
CA TRP A 96 1.34 -11.13 -6.85
C TRP A 96 0.68 -10.25 -7.90
N ALA A 97 -0.51 -9.75 -7.57
CA ALA A 97 -1.31 -8.90 -8.43
C ALA A 97 -1.70 -7.61 -7.73
N ARG A 98 -1.95 -6.57 -8.53
CA ARG A 98 -2.70 -5.39 -8.10
C ARG A 98 -4.19 -5.69 -8.30
N ILE A 99 -5.01 -5.57 -7.25
CA ILE A 99 -6.45 -5.88 -7.33
C ILE A 99 -7.30 -4.66 -6.92
N PRO A 100 -8.18 -4.16 -7.80
CA PRO A 100 -9.24 -3.21 -7.46
C PRO A 100 -10.22 -3.82 -6.46
N THR A 101 -10.54 -3.13 -5.36
CA THR A 101 -11.41 -3.70 -4.29
C THR A 101 -12.65 -2.88 -3.97
N GLY A 102 -12.84 -1.73 -4.62
CA GLY A 102 -13.93 -0.82 -4.27
C GLY A 102 -14.47 -0.06 -5.48
N ALA A 103 -15.11 1.08 -5.19
CA ALA A 103 -15.80 1.89 -6.18
C ALA A 103 -14.88 2.82 -6.98
N LYS A 104 -13.61 3.02 -6.58
CA LYS A 104 -12.71 4.00 -7.19
C LYS A 104 -11.27 3.50 -7.31
N THR A 105 -10.94 3.09 -8.52
CA THR A 105 -9.58 2.71 -8.93
C THR A 105 -9.07 3.66 -10.01
N CYS A 106 -7.82 4.12 -9.90
CA CYS A 106 -7.24 4.95 -10.96
C CYS A 106 -6.91 4.13 -12.22
N ALA A 107 -6.91 4.79 -13.39
CA ALA A 107 -6.65 4.13 -14.68
C ALA A 107 -5.32 3.37 -14.72
N PHE A 108 -4.28 3.92 -14.09
CA PHE A 108 -3.00 3.22 -13.95
C PHE A 108 -3.15 1.88 -13.22
N CYS A 109 -3.83 1.86 -12.07
CA CYS A 109 -4.03 0.63 -11.31
C CYS A 109 -4.93 -0.37 -12.06
N LEU A 110 -5.87 0.08 -12.89
CA LEU A 110 -6.67 -0.80 -13.75
C LEU A 110 -5.80 -1.49 -14.82
N VAL A 111 -4.90 -0.76 -15.47
CA VAL A 111 -3.95 -1.33 -16.45
C VAL A 111 -3.01 -2.34 -15.79
N MET A 112 -2.59 -2.07 -14.55
CA MET A 112 -1.75 -3.01 -13.82
C MET A 112 -2.55 -4.25 -13.38
N ALA A 113 -3.77 -4.04 -12.88
CA ALA A 113 -4.63 -5.13 -12.45
C ALA A 113 -4.97 -6.12 -13.57
N SER A 114 -5.09 -5.66 -14.82
CA SER A 114 -5.38 -6.53 -15.95
C SER A 114 -4.30 -7.57 -16.26
N ARG A 115 -3.13 -7.51 -15.60
CA ARG A 115 -2.02 -8.45 -15.82
C ARG A 115 -2.07 -9.69 -14.93
N GLY A 116 -2.86 -9.71 -13.86
CA GLY A 116 -2.94 -10.84 -12.93
C GLY A 116 -1.70 -11.02 -12.05
N PHE A 117 -1.48 -12.24 -11.55
CA PHE A 117 -0.44 -12.63 -10.57
C PHE A 117 0.96 -12.78 -11.17
N VAL A 118 1.36 -11.84 -12.02
CA VAL A 118 2.61 -11.91 -12.79
C VAL A 118 3.75 -11.10 -12.18
N TYR A 119 3.50 -10.37 -11.09
CA TYR A 119 4.52 -9.51 -10.50
C TYR A 119 5.42 -10.31 -9.57
N GLY A 120 6.70 -10.44 -9.94
CA GLY A 120 7.76 -10.93 -9.05
C GLY A 120 8.67 -9.81 -8.52
N SER A 121 8.40 -8.54 -8.86
CA SER A 121 9.19 -7.40 -8.39
C SER A 121 8.40 -6.10 -8.43
N ALA A 122 8.87 -5.09 -7.71
CA ALA A 122 8.31 -3.74 -7.79
C ALA A 122 8.42 -3.15 -9.22
N SER A 123 9.49 -3.48 -9.95
CA SER A 123 9.74 -2.98 -11.32
C SER A 123 8.64 -3.40 -12.27
N THR A 124 8.31 -4.70 -12.28
CA THR A 124 7.24 -5.23 -13.14
C THR A 124 5.85 -4.76 -12.71
N ALA A 125 5.71 -4.30 -11.46
CA ALA A 125 4.49 -3.76 -10.87
C ALA A 125 4.41 -2.22 -10.86
N GLY A 126 5.24 -1.54 -11.66
CA GLY A 126 5.14 -0.10 -11.86
C GLY A 126 5.71 0.71 -10.70
N GLN A 127 6.93 0.39 -10.26
CA GLN A 127 7.64 1.05 -9.15
C GLN A 127 7.68 2.59 -9.20
N HIS A 128 7.54 3.17 -10.39
CA HIS A 128 7.57 4.62 -10.61
C HIS A 128 6.18 5.28 -10.41
N ASP A 129 5.11 4.51 -10.43
CA ASP A 129 3.72 4.95 -10.24
C ASP A 129 3.16 4.33 -8.95
N LYS A 130 3.43 5.04 -7.85
CA LYS A 130 3.09 4.63 -6.48
C LYS A 130 1.58 4.67 -6.25
N TYR A 131 1.12 3.97 -5.22
CA TYR A 131 -0.26 4.07 -4.78
C TYR A 131 -0.62 5.52 -4.40
N HIS A 132 -1.85 5.90 -4.77
CA HIS A 132 -2.46 7.18 -4.43
C HIS A 132 -3.43 7.00 -3.27
N GLY A 133 -3.76 8.09 -2.59
CA GLY A 133 -4.62 8.08 -1.39
C GLY A 133 -6.09 7.78 -1.67
N ASP A 134 -6.55 8.10 -2.88
CA ASP A 134 -7.92 7.92 -3.36
C ASP A 134 -8.07 6.73 -4.30
N CYS A 135 -7.12 5.80 -4.26
CA CYS A 135 -7.16 4.56 -5.03
C CYS A 135 -7.32 3.37 -4.08
N ASP A 136 -8.33 2.56 -4.34
CA ASP A 136 -8.69 1.35 -3.59
C ASP A 136 -7.91 0.08 -4.01
N CYS A 137 -6.92 0.24 -4.87
CA CYS A 137 -6.11 -0.89 -5.33
C CYS A 137 -5.26 -1.45 -4.18
N VAL A 138 -5.27 -2.76 -3.99
CA VAL A 138 -4.44 -3.49 -3.01
C VAL A 138 -3.47 -4.44 -3.72
N ALA A 139 -2.47 -4.93 -2.98
CA ALA A 139 -1.62 -6.02 -3.43
C ALA A 139 -2.19 -7.34 -2.90
N VAL A 140 -2.21 -8.39 -3.72
CA VAL A 140 -2.75 -9.72 -3.38
C VAL A 140 -1.74 -10.79 -3.81
N PRO A 141 -1.41 -11.76 -2.93
CA PRO A 141 -0.52 -12.86 -3.28
C PRO A 141 -1.22 -13.88 -4.18
N GLY A 142 -0.47 -14.65 -4.95
CA GLY A 142 -0.98 -15.82 -5.68
C GLY A 142 0.13 -16.62 -6.32
#